data_AF-W1J690-F1
#
_entry.id   AF-W1J690-F1
#
_cell.length_a   1.000
_cell.length_b   1.000
_cell.length_c   1.000
_cell.angle_alpha   90.00
_cell.angle_beta   90.00
_cell.angle_gamma   90.00
#
_symmetry.space_group_name_H-M   'P 1'
#
loop_
_entity.id
_entity.type
_entity.pdbx_description
1 polymer ?
#
loop_
_entity_poly.entity_id
_entity_poly.type
_entity_poly.pdbx_seq_one_letter_code
_entity_poly.pdbx_strand_id
1 'polypeptide(L)'
;MLPAVAYGFKNCSQKFKIEPQEKEWNNHPLCKAAWARGEKIIMLVGYDFDEEQRVLNARRSLANDAVLSKKFQYEYPLYDWGWDRGACIDAIQRTGLPRPGKSACWCCPYTKKPELLRLQQDHPELVEKALAMEQSADLKQIKGLGRRWNWGEFLDNSNSCGIDDIDHDMPCGCYDG
;
A
#
# COMPACT_ATOMS: atom_id res chain seq x y z
N MET A 1 18.54 -4.31 -6.41
CA MET A 1 18.34 -3.89 -4.99
C MET A 1 16.88 -4.14 -4.63
N LEU A 2 16.62 -4.85 -3.52
CA LEU A 2 15.24 -5.15 -3.10
C LEU A 2 14.62 -3.98 -2.32
N PRO A 3 13.28 -3.93 -2.20
CA PRO A 3 12.64 -2.97 -1.30
C PRO A 3 13.16 -3.13 0.13
N ALA A 4 13.31 -2.02 0.84
CA ALA A 4 13.90 -1.98 2.18
C ALA A 4 13.23 -2.92 3.20
N VAL A 5 11.93 -3.19 3.02
CA VAL A 5 11.15 -4.13 3.83
C VAL A 5 11.66 -5.57 3.72
N ALA A 6 12.21 -5.97 2.57
CA ALA A 6 12.83 -7.28 2.43
C ALA A 6 14.00 -7.44 3.43
N TYR A 7 14.72 -6.36 3.69
CA TYR A 7 15.81 -6.26 4.68
C TYR A 7 15.35 -5.93 6.11
N GLY A 8 14.04 -5.91 6.36
CA GLY A 8 13.49 -5.62 7.69
C GLY A 8 13.29 -4.13 8.03
N PHE A 9 13.59 -3.21 7.10
CA PHE A 9 13.35 -1.78 7.32
C PHE A 9 11.93 -1.36 6.90
N LYS A 10 11.29 -0.47 7.67
CA LYS A 10 9.92 0.01 7.39
C LYS A 10 9.85 1.34 6.61
N ASN A 11 10.81 1.64 5.71
CA ASN A 11 10.92 2.97 5.08
C ASN A 11 10.52 3.04 3.59
N CYS A 12 10.08 1.94 2.97
CA CYS A 12 9.76 1.95 1.54
C CYS A 12 8.53 2.83 1.21
N SER A 13 7.50 2.79 2.07
CA SER A 13 6.33 3.66 1.94
C SER A 13 6.70 5.13 2.10
N GLN A 14 7.56 5.45 3.08
CA GLN A 14 8.09 6.81 3.25
C GLN A 14 8.77 7.29 1.97
N LYS A 15 9.78 6.56 1.51
CA LYS A 15 10.62 6.96 0.37
C LYS A 15 9.86 7.04 -0.96
N PHE A 16 9.00 6.06 -1.24
CA PHE A 16 8.41 5.90 -2.57
C PHE A 16 6.95 6.35 -2.65
N LYS A 17 6.29 6.67 -1.52
CA LYS A 17 4.91 7.17 -1.51
C LYS A 17 4.82 8.54 -0.85
N ILE A 18 5.31 8.70 0.37
CA ILE A 18 5.10 9.92 1.17
C ILE A 18 6.00 11.06 0.68
N GLU A 19 7.32 10.85 0.62
CA GLU A 19 8.27 11.89 0.22
C GLU A 19 7.98 12.50 -1.16
N PRO A 20 7.63 11.74 -2.22
CA PRO A 20 7.28 12.32 -3.51
C PRO A 20 6.03 13.19 -3.45
N GLN A 21 5.01 12.76 -2.68
CA GLN A 21 3.79 13.54 -2.48
C GLN A 21 4.08 14.83 -1.71
N GLU A 22 4.85 14.75 -0.62
CA GLU A 22 5.27 15.93 0.14
C GLU A 22 6.06 16.91 -0.72
N LYS A 23 6.97 16.40 -1.57
CA LYS A 23 7.71 17.24 -2.51
C LYS A 23 6.77 17.95 -3.47
N GLU A 24 5.79 17.23 -4.03
CA GLU A 24 4.81 17.82 -4.94
C GLU A 24 3.98 18.89 -4.24
N TRP A 25 3.33 18.58 -3.11
CA TRP A 25 2.50 19.54 -2.37
C TRP A 25 3.28 20.77 -1.94
N ASN A 26 4.51 20.60 -1.43
CA ASN A 26 5.33 21.74 -1.00
C ASN A 26 5.74 22.65 -2.17
N ASN A 27 5.72 22.15 -3.40
CA ASN A 27 6.09 22.92 -4.58
C ASN A 27 4.89 23.40 -5.41
N HIS A 28 3.73 22.78 -5.25
CA HIS A 28 2.53 23.05 -6.04
C HIS A 28 2.00 24.48 -5.79
N PRO A 29 1.78 25.30 -6.84
CA PRO A 29 1.36 26.70 -6.69
C PRO A 29 0.06 26.88 -5.89
N LEU A 30 -0.93 26.02 -6.10
CA LEU A 30 -2.20 26.09 -5.36
C LEU A 30 -2.03 25.82 -3.87
N CYS A 31 -1.15 24.88 -3.49
CA CYS A 31 -0.87 24.57 -2.09
C CYS A 31 -0.16 25.76 -1.43
N LYS A 32 0.84 26.33 -2.09
CA LYS A 32 1.53 27.54 -1.61
C LYS A 32 0.58 28.71 -1.43
N ALA A 33 -0.33 28.93 -2.39
CA ALA A 33 -1.31 30.00 -2.32
C ALA A 33 -2.30 29.81 -1.16
N ALA A 34 -2.78 28.59 -0.94
CA ALA A 34 -3.64 28.25 0.20
C ALA A 34 -2.93 28.51 1.54
N TRP A 35 -1.71 28.01 1.70
CA TRP A 35 -0.93 28.21 2.93
C TRP A 35 -0.56 29.68 3.17
N ALA A 36 -0.33 30.47 2.11
CA ALA A 36 -0.12 31.91 2.23
C ALA A 36 -1.36 32.65 2.76
N ARG A 37 -2.56 32.12 2.54
CA ARG A 37 -3.83 32.61 3.13
C ARG A 37 -4.13 32.03 4.51
N GLY A 38 -3.25 31.18 5.05
CA GLY A 38 -3.49 30.46 6.30
C GLY A 38 -4.50 29.31 6.19
N GLU A 39 -4.86 28.91 4.97
CA GLU A 39 -5.74 27.77 4.71
C GLU A 39 -4.96 26.45 4.79
N LYS A 40 -5.68 25.35 4.99
CA LYS A 40 -5.13 23.99 4.98
C LYS A 40 -5.58 23.25 3.75
N ILE A 41 -4.75 22.32 3.28
CA ILE A 41 -5.13 21.34 2.26
C ILE A 41 -5.84 20.18 2.93
N ILE A 42 -7.05 19.88 2.46
CA ILE A 42 -7.86 18.75 2.95
C ILE A 42 -7.41 17.48 2.20
N MET A 43 -6.95 16.50 2.96
CA MET A 43 -6.56 15.17 2.48
C MET A 43 -7.66 14.18 2.84
N LEU A 44 -8.32 13.62 1.83
CA LEU A 44 -9.30 12.55 2.00
C LEU A 44 -8.61 11.19 1.97
N VAL A 45 -8.69 10.43 3.05
CA VAL A 45 -8.05 9.11 3.18
C VAL A 45 -9.12 8.04 3.39
N GLY A 46 -9.13 7.04 2.52
CA GLY A 46 -10.11 5.95 2.55
C GLY A 46 -9.73 4.82 3.49
N TYR A 47 -9.66 5.09 4.79
CA TYR A 47 -9.68 4.03 5.81
C TYR A 47 -11.13 3.62 6.06
N ASP A 48 -11.42 2.32 5.97
CA ASP A 48 -12.75 1.79 6.26
C ASP A 48 -13.03 1.77 7.77
N PHE A 49 -14.28 1.50 8.13
CA PHE A 49 -14.74 1.57 9.51
C PHE A 49 -13.97 0.64 10.46
N ASP A 50 -13.50 -0.51 9.96
CA ASP A 50 -12.77 -1.50 10.74
C ASP A 50 -11.31 -1.08 11.02
N GLU A 51 -10.83 0.01 10.40
CA GLU A 51 -9.48 0.56 10.54
C GLU A 51 -9.37 1.70 11.57
N GLU A 52 -10.25 1.74 12.59
CA GLU A 52 -10.30 2.80 13.61
C GLU A 52 -8.93 3.19 14.17
N GLN A 53 -8.12 2.20 14.55
CA GLN A 53 -6.80 2.47 15.14
C GLN A 53 -5.89 3.25 14.19
N ARG A 54 -5.98 3.02 12.86
CA ARG A 54 -5.21 3.78 11.87
C ARG A 54 -5.70 5.22 11.79
N VAL A 55 -7.02 5.44 11.83
CA VAL A 55 -7.62 6.78 11.87
C VAL A 55 -7.17 7.53 13.12
N LEU A 56 -7.28 6.92 14.30
CA LEU A 56 -6.89 7.53 15.57
C LEU A 56 -5.40 7.86 15.61
N ASN A 57 -4.55 6.93 15.15
CA ASN A 57 -3.12 7.15 15.09
C ASN A 57 -2.75 8.28 14.11
N ALA A 58 -3.38 8.32 12.93
CA ALA A 58 -3.12 9.37 11.95
C ALA A 58 -3.59 10.76 12.43
N ARG A 59 -4.77 10.84 13.06
CA ARG A 59 -5.26 12.07 13.71
C ARG A 59 -4.30 12.55 14.81
N ARG A 60 -3.83 11.64 15.67
CA ARG A 60 -2.88 11.95 16.75
C ARG A 60 -1.53 12.43 16.19
N SER A 61 -0.99 11.72 15.20
CA SER A 61 0.28 12.08 14.57
C SER A 61 0.20 13.46 13.93
N LEU A 62 -0.88 13.78 13.21
CA LEU A 62 -1.08 15.10 12.62
C LEU A 62 -1.18 16.19 13.70
N ALA A 63 -1.95 15.96 14.77
CA ALA A 63 -2.10 16.92 15.86
C ALA A 63 -0.78 17.22 16.60
N ASN A 64 0.10 16.22 16.71
CA ASN A 64 1.40 16.36 17.37
C ASN A 64 2.48 16.97 16.46
N ASP A 65 2.26 17.05 15.15
CA ASP A 65 3.19 17.68 14.21
C ASP A 65 2.81 19.15 13.97
N ALA A 66 3.56 20.06 14.60
CA ALA A 66 3.32 21.50 14.53
C ALA A 66 3.47 22.12 13.13
N VAL A 67 4.17 21.45 12.21
CA VAL A 67 4.38 21.92 10.84
C VAL A 67 3.28 21.38 9.94
N LEU A 68 3.02 20.07 9.98
CA LEU A 68 1.99 19.44 9.15
C LEU A 68 0.58 19.90 9.54
N SER A 69 0.28 20.06 10.84
CA SER A 69 -1.04 20.53 11.31
C SER A 69 -1.41 21.93 10.83
N LYS A 70 -0.44 22.77 10.44
CA LYS A 70 -0.68 24.09 9.83
C LYS A 70 -0.94 24.02 8.32
N LYS A 71 -0.46 22.97 7.67
CA LYS A 71 -0.54 22.80 6.21
C LYS A 71 -1.69 21.91 5.78
N PHE A 72 -2.06 20.92 6.59
CA PHE A 72 -2.96 19.85 6.21
C PHE A 72 -4.06 19.60 7.24
N GLN A 73 -5.19 19.11 6.74
CA GLN A 73 -6.29 18.54 7.50
C GLN A 73 -6.61 17.17 6.90
N TYR A 74 -6.63 16.12 7.72
CA TYR A 74 -6.93 14.77 7.25
C TYR A 74 -8.37 14.40 7.63
N GLU A 75 -9.13 13.93 6.65
CA GLU A 75 -10.51 13.47 6.81
C GLU A 75 -10.62 12.02 6.36
N TYR A 76 -11.54 11.28 6.98
CA TYR A 76 -11.69 9.84 6.81
C TYR A 76 -13.13 9.48 6.50
N PRO A 77 -13.65 9.83 5.30
CA PRO A 77 -15.09 9.75 5.02
C PRO A 77 -15.68 8.35 5.22
N LEU A 78 -14.97 7.29 4.79
CA LEU A 78 -15.48 5.92 4.91
C LEU A 78 -15.63 5.51 6.39
N TYR A 79 -14.64 5.83 7.22
CA TYR A 79 -14.73 5.67 8.66
C TYR A 79 -15.87 6.52 9.27
N ASP A 80 -15.92 7.82 8.94
CA ASP A 80 -16.89 8.75 9.51
C ASP A 80 -18.35 8.42 9.07
N TRP A 81 -18.53 7.77 7.92
CA TRP A 81 -19.83 7.27 7.44
C TRP A 81 -20.21 5.90 7.98
N GLY A 82 -19.33 5.22 8.72
CA GLY A 82 -19.55 3.87 9.20
C GLY A 82 -19.50 2.80 8.11
N TRP A 83 -18.75 3.04 7.03
CA TRP A 83 -18.63 2.08 5.93
C TRP A 83 -17.51 1.09 6.23
N ASP A 84 -17.91 -0.13 6.58
CA ASP A 84 -17.01 -1.27 6.60
C ASP A 84 -16.60 -1.70 5.18
N ARG A 85 -15.76 -2.73 5.10
CA ARG A 85 -15.32 -3.29 3.81
C ARG A 85 -16.49 -3.72 2.92
N GLY A 86 -17.51 -4.35 3.49
CA GLY A 86 -18.70 -4.82 2.77
C GLY A 86 -19.47 -3.66 2.16
N ALA A 87 -19.74 -2.62 2.95
CA ALA A 87 -20.41 -1.41 2.50
C ALA A 87 -19.65 -0.71 1.37
N CYS A 88 -18.31 -0.69 1.43
CA CYS A 88 -17.48 -0.14 0.36
C CYS A 88 -17.60 -0.96 -0.93
N ILE A 89 -17.59 -2.29 -0.85
CA ILE A 89 -17.75 -3.20 -2.00
C ILE A 89 -19.13 -2.99 -2.64
N ASP A 90 -20.18 -2.98 -1.82
CA ASP A 90 -21.55 -2.77 -2.30
C ASP A 90 -21.70 -1.40 -2.99
N ALA A 91 -21.09 -0.35 -2.43
CA ALA A 91 -21.12 0.98 -3.03
C ALA A 91 -20.48 0.98 -4.43
N ILE A 92 -19.35 0.30 -4.62
CA ILE A 92 -18.70 0.17 -5.93
C ILE A 92 -19.59 -0.63 -6.89
N GLN A 93 -20.15 -1.77 -6.45
CA GLN A 93 -21.00 -2.62 -7.27
C GLN A 93 -22.27 -1.88 -7.75
N ARG A 94 -22.88 -1.05 -6.91
CA ARG A 94 -24.05 -0.24 -7.27
C ARG A 94 -23.76 0.76 -8.40
N THR A 95 -22.51 1.18 -8.57
CA THR A 95 -22.10 2.05 -9.69
C THR A 95 -21.84 1.28 -10.99
N GLY A 96 -21.89 -0.06 -10.96
CA GLY A 96 -21.54 -0.90 -12.12
C GLY A 96 -20.04 -0.93 -12.43
N LEU A 97 -19.19 -0.39 -11.55
CA LEU A 97 -17.74 -0.44 -11.72
C LEU A 97 -17.17 -1.78 -11.26
N PRO A 98 -16.09 -2.28 -11.90
CA PRO A 98 -15.40 -3.45 -11.42
C PRO A 98 -14.77 -3.17 -10.06
N ARG A 99 -14.76 -4.19 -9.19
CA ARG A 99 -14.07 -4.10 -7.91
C ARG A 99 -12.57 -3.93 -8.16
N PRO A 100 -11.91 -2.90 -7.58
CA PRO A 100 -10.48 -2.74 -7.70
C PRO A 100 -9.75 -3.87 -6.95
N GLY A 101 -8.69 -4.40 -7.55
CA GLY A 101 -7.78 -5.32 -6.89
C GLY A 101 -6.90 -4.63 -5.84
N LYS A 102 -6.09 -5.43 -5.13
CA LYS A 102 -5.13 -4.93 -4.14
C LYS A 102 -4.11 -3.96 -4.78
N SER A 103 -3.94 -2.78 -4.19
CA SER A 103 -3.04 -1.72 -4.67
C SER A 103 -1.59 -1.84 -4.14
N ALA A 104 -1.01 -3.03 -4.18
CA ALA A 104 0.38 -3.26 -3.79
C ALA A 104 1.36 -3.02 -4.94
N CYS A 105 2.61 -2.67 -4.64
CA CYS A 105 3.68 -2.67 -5.65
C CYS A 105 3.91 -4.09 -6.16
N TRP A 106 4.18 -4.25 -7.46
CA TRP A 106 4.45 -5.55 -8.10
C TRP A 106 5.65 -6.29 -7.48
N CYS A 107 6.61 -5.57 -6.87
CA CYS A 107 7.75 -6.13 -6.14
C CYS A 107 7.57 -6.06 -4.61
N CYS A 108 6.36 -5.95 -4.08
CA CYS A 108 6.15 -5.81 -2.64
C CYS A 108 6.54 -7.09 -1.88
N PRO A 109 7.43 -7.04 -0.86
CA PRO A 109 7.77 -8.22 -0.06
C PRO A 109 6.62 -8.84 0.74
N TYR A 110 5.50 -8.12 0.88
CA TYR A 110 4.26 -8.57 1.52
C TYR A 110 3.25 -9.23 0.54
N THR A 111 3.65 -9.45 -0.71
CA THR A 111 2.83 -10.19 -1.67
C THR A 111 2.64 -11.63 -1.17
N LYS A 112 1.41 -12.13 -1.25
CA LYS A 112 1.06 -13.51 -0.90
C LYS A 112 1.29 -14.43 -2.09
N LYS A 113 1.51 -15.72 -1.85
CA LYS A 113 1.69 -16.73 -2.90
C LYS A 113 0.58 -16.70 -3.98
N PRO A 114 -0.71 -16.71 -3.60
CA PRO A 114 -1.81 -16.45 -4.52
C PRO A 114 -1.70 -15.19 -5.38
N GLU A 115 -1.33 -14.07 -4.76
CA GLU A 115 -1.17 -12.78 -5.42
C GLU A 115 -0.01 -12.82 -6.42
N LEU A 116 1.06 -13.56 -6.12
CA LEU A 116 2.19 -13.76 -7.03
C LEU A 116 1.82 -14.63 -8.23
N LEU A 117 1.07 -15.72 -8.03
CA LEU A 117 0.57 -16.53 -9.14
C LEU A 117 -0.33 -15.71 -10.07
N ARG A 118 -1.20 -14.89 -9.49
CA ARG A 118 -2.04 -13.96 -10.26
C ARG A 118 -1.20 -12.93 -11.03
N LEU A 119 -0.19 -12.35 -10.38
CA LEU A 119 0.73 -11.41 -11.04
C LEU A 119 1.48 -12.09 -12.20
N GLN A 120 1.85 -13.37 -12.06
CA GLN A 120 2.50 -14.13 -13.14
C GLN A 120 1.56 -14.36 -14.33
N GLN A 121 0.27 -14.60 -14.07
CA GLN A 121 -0.73 -14.78 -15.12
C GLN A 121 -1.06 -13.47 -15.85
N ASP A 122 -1.29 -12.40 -15.10
CA ASP A 122 -1.77 -11.13 -15.64
C ASP A 122 -0.63 -10.26 -16.20
N HIS A 123 0.54 -10.33 -15.57
CA HIS A 123 1.70 -9.47 -15.83
C HIS A 123 3.05 -10.22 -15.67
N PRO A 124 3.31 -11.25 -16.49
CA PRO A 124 4.55 -12.05 -16.40
C PRO A 124 5.82 -11.19 -16.49
N GLU A 125 5.80 -10.09 -17.25
CA GLU A 125 6.92 -9.16 -17.39
C GLU A 125 7.28 -8.44 -16.09
N LEU A 126 6.32 -8.24 -15.19
CA LEU A 126 6.58 -7.66 -13.86
C LEU A 126 7.18 -8.70 -12.92
N VAL A 127 6.80 -9.96 -13.06
CA VAL A 127 7.42 -11.08 -12.32
C VAL A 127 8.86 -11.27 -12.77
N GLU A 128 9.15 -11.26 -14.06
CA GLU A 128 10.53 -11.35 -14.58
C GLU A 128 11.42 -10.26 -14.00
N LYS A 129 10.93 -9.01 -13.96
CA LYS A 129 11.65 -7.90 -13.31
C LYS A 129 11.87 -8.15 -11.83
N ALA A 130 10.89 -8.71 -11.13
CA ALA A 130 10.97 -8.99 -9.69
C ALA A 130 12.02 -10.07 -9.40
N LEU A 131 12.05 -11.12 -10.23
CA LEU A 131 13.02 -12.20 -10.15
C LEU A 131 14.43 -11.72 -10.48
N ALA A 132 14.61 -10.87 -11.48
CA ALA A 132 15.90 -10.24 -11.76
C ALA A 132 16.40 -9.40 -10.58
N MET A 133 15.49 -8.67 -9.91
CA MET A 133 15.84 -7.95 -8.68
C MET A 133 16.27 -8.91 -7.56
N GLU A 134 15.53 -10.01 -7.35
CA GLU A 134 15.82 -11.06 -6.35
C GLU A 134 17.18 -11.72 -6.58
N GLN A 135 17.49 -12.10 -7.83
CA GLN A 135 18.77 -12.70 -8.22
C GLN A 135 19.96 -11.75 -8.03
N SER A 136 19.74 -10.45 -8.24
CA SER A 136 20.79 -9.41 -8.07
C SER A 136 21.09 -9.04 -6.60
N ALA A 137 20.31 -9.56 -5.65
CA ALA A 137 20.36 -9.13 -4.26
C ALA A 137 21.40 -9.92 -3.45
N ASP A 138 22.00 -9.27 -2.44
CA ASP A 138 22.76 -10.00 -1.43
C ASP A 138 21.78 -10.68 -0.45
N LEU A 139 21.62 -11.99 -0.61
CA LEU A 139 20.66 -12.83 0.11
C LEU A 139 21.22 -13.46 1.40
N LYS A 140 22.40 -13.05 1.89
CA LYS A 140 23.00 -13.63 3.10
C LYS A 140 22.10 -13.54 4.34
N GLN A 141 21.31 -12.48 4.46
CA GLN A 141 20.44 -12.22 5.62
C GLN A 141 18.95 -12.41 5.34
N ILE A 142 18.56 -12.53 4.07
CA ILE A 142 17.16 -12.53 3.64
C ILE A 142 16.93 -13.63 2.61
N LYS A 143 15.78 -14.28 2.64
CA LYS A 143 15.51 -15.46 1.78
C LYS A 143 15.24 -15.10 0.31
N GLY A 144 14.88 -13.85 0.05
CA GLY A 144 14.46 -13.38 -1.27
C GLY A 144 13.61 -12.13 -1.15
N LEU A 145 12.92 -11.81 -2.23
CA LEU A 145 11.97 -10.72 -2.32
C LEU A 145 10.77 -10.96 -1.39
N GLY A 146 10.33 -12.22 -1.22
CA GLY A 146 9.37 -12.58 -0.20
C GLY A 146 10.00 -12.53 1.18
N ARG A 147 9.40 -11.80 2.12
CA ARG A 147 9.96 -11.58 3.48
C ARG A 147 10.41 -12.87 4.19
N ARG A 148 9.79 -14.01 3.89
CA ARG A 148 10.07 -15.32 4.52
C ARG A 148 10.28 -16.46 3.52
N TRP A 149 10.32 -16.16 2.22
CA TRP A 149 10.32 -17.16 1.16
C TRP A 149 10.86 -16.55 -0.15
N ASN A 150 11.49 -17.36 -0.97
CA ASN A 150 12.03 -16.93 -2.25
C ASN A 150 10.94 -17.02 -3.33
N TRP A 151 10.80 -15.97 -4.15
CA TRP A 151 9.75 -15.94 -5.19
C TRP A 151 10.10 -16.90 -6.34
N GLY A 152 11.35 -16.89 -6.79
CA GLY A 152 11.82 -17.80 -7.84
C GLY A 152 11.61 -19.27 -7.46
N GLU A 153 12.10 -19.68 -6.30
CA GLU A 153 11.95 -21.07 -5.81
C GLU A 153 10.47 -21.49 -5.70
N PHE A 154 9.59 -20.58 -5.31
CA PHE A 154 8.16 -20.88 -5.25
C PHE A 154 7.55 -21.07 -6.63
N LEU A 155 7.89 -20.21 -7.59
CA LEU A 155 7.34 -20.27 -8.95
C LEU A 155 7.81 -21.51 -9.70
N ASP A 156 9.09 -21.90 -9.54
CA ASP A 156 9.66 -23.12 -10.11
C ASP A 156 8.94 -24.40 -9.64
N ASN A 157 8.33 -24.37 -8.45
CA ASN A 157 7.64 -25.50 -7.82
C ASN A 157 6.11 -25.33 -7.73
N SER A 158 5.55 -24.32 -8.42
CA SER A 158 4.17 -23.87 -8.21
C SER A 158 3.07 -24.79 -8.74
N ASN A 159 3.43 -25.86 -9.48
CA ASN A 159 2.51 -26.84 -10.11
C ASN A 159 1.54 -27.59 -9.16
N SER A 160 1.52 -27.28 -7.86
CA SER A 160 0.68 -27.92 -6.84
C SER A 160 -0.30 -26.97 -6.13
N CYS A 161 -0.29 -25.67 -6.42
CA CYS A 161 -1.20 -24.70 -5.79
C CYS A 161 -2.36 -24.37 -6.72
N GLY A 162 -3.53 -24.98 -6.49
CA GLY A 162 -4.77 -24.61 -7.18
C GLY A 162 -5.09 -23.13 -6.98
N ILE A 163 -5.46 -22.46 -8.07
CA ILE A 163 -5.81 -21.03 -8.11
C ILE A 163 -7.27 -20.81 -7.64
N ASP A 164 -8.01 -21.89 -7.42
CA ASP A 164 -9.47 -21.87 -7.53
C ASP A 164 -10.23 -21.33 -6.32
N ASP A 165 -9.59 -21.01 -5.19
CA ASP A 165 -10.28 -20.43 -4.02
C ASP A 165 -9.44 -19.33 -3.32
N ILE A 166 -8.97 -18.36 -4.09
CA ILE A 166 -8.26 -17.20 -3.52
C ILE A 166 -9.27 -16.08 -3.33
N ASP A 167 -9.90 -16.08 -2.16
CA ASP A 167 -10.73 -14.97 -1.69
C ASP A 167 -10.00 -13.64 -1.88
N HIS A 168 -10.69 -12.71 -2.53
CA HIS A 168 -10.15 -11.52 -3.18
C HIS A 168 -9.57 -10.46 -2.23
N ASP A 169 -9.63 -10.68 -0.92
CA ASP A 169 -9.51 -9.53 -0.03
C ASP A 169 -9.01 -9.87 1.37
N MET A 170 -7.93 -10.64 1.45
CA MET A 170 -7.18 -10.60 2.69
C MET A 170 -6.44 -9.24 2.76
N PRO A 171 -6.71 -8.40 3.78
CA PRO A 171 -6.20 -7.03 3.85
C PRO A 171 -4.69 -7.00 3.66
N CYS A 172 -4.17 -5.84 3.24
CA CYS A 172 -2.77 -5.56 3.45
C CYS A 172 -2.54 -5.60 4.97
N GLY A 173 -2.14 -6.77 5.48
CA GLY A 173 -1.71 -6.99 6.85
C GLY A 173 -0.39 -6.27 7.14
N CYS A 174 -0.19 -5.09 6.57
CA CYS A 174 0.65 -4.04 7.11
C CYS A 174 -0.05 -3.51 8.38
N TYR A 175 -0.29 -4.41 9.34
CA TYR A 175 -0.46 -4.00 10.72
C TYR A 175 0.92 -3.50 11.13
N ASP A 176 1.11 -2.19 10.97
CA ASP A 176 2.20 -1.47 11.60
C ASP A 176 1.89 -1.46 13.10
N GLY A 177 2.16 -2.59 13.76
CA GLY A 177 2.48 -2.61 15.17
C GLY A 177 3.74 -1.80 15.44
#